data_AF-Q2JWE7-F1
#
_entry.id   AF-Q2JWE7-F1
#
_cell.length_a   1.000
_cell.length_b   1.000
_cell.length_c   1.000
_cell.angle_alpha   90.00
_cell.angle_beta   90.00
_cell.angle_gamma   90.00
#
_symmetry.space_group_name_H-M   'P 1'
#
loop_
_entity.id
_entity.type
_entity.pdbx_description
1 polymer ?
#
loop_
_entity_poly.entity_id
_entity_poly.type
_entity_poly.pdbx_seq_one_letter_code
_entity_poly.pdbx_strand_id
1 'polypeptide(L)'
;MPSRQVCSSTALAWLIGSLSLLGFGAAAAALELQIVSPNAYKVPYLGIDGVFTLDTSLEQSANDPRNPKRVKFEKMEFFSFYADLEGKKPLAENCRYAYRGAAPDPFYYPERSLSSIWDLFQLRPGADASCETFTYVILRAPHGDPVHMHLRYGGRNSSFQELVNYPAPTAKRYGAGFQ
;
A
#
# COMPACT_ATOMS: atom_id res chain seq x y z
N MET A 1 15.87 -38.39 69.71
CA MET A 1 14.77 -39.19 70.32
C MET A 1 14.28 -38.42 71.53
N PRO A 2 12.97 -38.24 71.86
CA PRO A 2 11.69 -38.74 71.31
C PRO A 2 10.84 -37.56 70.72
N SER A 3 9.85 -37.73 69.82
CA SER A 3 8.52 -38.39 69.87
C SER A 3 7.36 -37.47 70.33
N ARG A 4 6.36 -37.39 69.43
CA ARG A 4 4.90 -37.18 69.61
C ARG A 4 4.41 -35.77 70.01
N GLN A 5 3.66 -35.10 69.13
CA GLN A 5 2.20 -35.18 68.93
C GLN A 5 1.40 -34.83 70.18
N VAL A 6 0.49 -33.85 70.08
CA VAL A 6 -0.96 -34.00 70.34
C VAL A 6 -1.71 -32.77 69.78
N CYS A 7 -2.83 -33.07 69.12
CA CYS A 7 -3.85 -32.21 68.53
C CYS A 7 -4.61 -31.31 69.53
N SER A 8 -5.33 -30.33 68.98
CA SER A 8 -6.80 -30.10 69.13
C SER A 8 -7.08 -28.59 69.22
N SER A 9 -7.47 -27.92 68.13
CA SER A 9 -8.83 -27.79 67.56
C SER A 9 -9.74 -26.81 68.32
N THR A 10 -9.87 -25.59 67.78
CA THR A 10 -11.11 -24.77 67.71
C THR A 10 -10.87 -23.71 66.62
N ALA A 11 -11.28 -23.96 65.38
CA ALA A 11 -12.58 -23.52 64.85
C ALA A 11 -12.81 -22.01 65.02
N LEU A 12 -12.58 -21.24 63.95
CA LEU A 12 -13.49 -20.17 63.58
C LEU A 12 -13.41 -19.93 62.07
N ALA A 13 -14.51 -20.30 61.42
CA ALA A 13 -14.73 -20.12 60.01
C ALA A 13 -14.94 -18.64 59.69
N TRP A 14 -14.21 -18.12 58.70
CA TRP A 14 -14.63 -16.97 57.91
C TRP A 14 -14.36 -17.30 56.44
N LEU A 15 -15.37 -17.90 55.80
CA LEU A 15 -15.48 -17.99 54.35
C LEU A 15 -15.90 -16.60 53.84
N ILE A 16 -14.93 -15.74 53.53
CA ILE A 16 -15.18 -14.60 52.66
C ILE A 16 -14.88 -15.09 51.25
N GLY A 17 -15.96 -15.40 50.52
CA GLY A 17 -15.90 -15.73 49.11
C GLY A 17 -15.45 -14.52 48.31
N SER A 18 -14.18 -14.49 47.94
CA SER A 18 -13.65 -13.59 46.93
C SER A 18 -13.82 -14.24 45.56
N LEU A 19 -15.04 -14.18 45.02
CA LEU A 19 -15.30 -14.44 43.61
C LEU A 19 -14.81 -13.21 42.82
N SER A 20 -13.49 -13.05 42.72
CA SER A 20 -12.89 -12.07 41.83
C SER A 20 -12.95 -12.63 40.42
N LEU A 21 -13.99 -12.18 39.72
CA LEU A 21 -14.20 -12.33 38.29
C LEU A 21 -12.87 -12.38 37.54
N LEU A 22 -12.63 -13.51 36.86
CA LEU A 22 -11.78 -13.57 35.71
C LEU A 22 -12.24 -12.47 34.75
N GLY A 23 -11.57 -11.33 34.84
CA GLY A 23 -11.61 -10.32 33.81
C GLY A 23 -10.98 -10.94 32.58
N PHE A 24 -11.78 -11.69 31.83
CA PHE A 24 -11.61 -11.82 30.39
C PHE A 24 -11.81 -10.41 29.84
N GLY A 25 -10.79 -9.57 30.00
CA GLY A 25 -10.62 -8.41 29.16
C GLY A 25 -10.59 -8.96 27.76
N ALA A 26 -11.73 -8.85 27.08
CA ALA A 26 -11.81 -9.06 25.66
C ALA A 26 -10.78 -8.11 25.05
N ALA A 27 -9.60 -8.64 24.77
CA ALA A 27 -8.76 -8.13 23.70
C ALA A 27 -9.58 -8.36 22.43
N ALA A 28 -10.56 -7.48 22.20
CA ALA A 28 -11.06 -7.24 20.87
C ALA A 28 -9.83 -6.77 20.10
N ALA A 29 -9.10 -7.72 19.51
CA ALA A 29 -8.23 -7.43 18.41
C ALA A 29 -9.10 -6.65 17.44
N ALA A 30 -8.85 -5.35 17.32
CA ALA A 30 -9.44 -4.55 16.28
C ALA A 30 -9.13 -5.31 15.00
N LEU A 31 -10.16 -5.90 14.40
CA LEU A 31 -10.05 -6.54 13.11
C LEU A 31 -9.75 -5.39 12.17
N GLU A 32 -8.48 -5.05 11.97
CA GLU A 32 -8.11 -4.03 10.99
C GLU A 32 -8.70 -4.48 9.67
N LEU A 33 -9.62 -3.68 9.15
CA LEU A 33 -10.30 -3.96 7.91
C LEU A 33 -9.22 -3.99 6.81
N GLN A 34 -8.81 -5.18 6.42
CA GLN A 34 -7.77 -5.34 5.41
C GLN A 34 -8.32 -4.81 4.09
N ILE A 35 -7.79 -3.67 3.63
CA ILE A 35 -8.10 -3.15 2.31
C ILE A 35 -7.44 -4.06 1.28
N VAL A 36 -8.25 -4.63 0.40
CA VAL A 36 -7.78 -5.43 -0.71
C VAL A 36 -8.09 -4.72 -2.01
N SER A 37 -7.12 -4.69 -2.91
CA SER A 37 -7.35 -4.19 -4.26
C SER A 37 -8.45 -5.00 -4.94
N PRO A 38 -9.45 -4.35 -5.58
CA PRO A 38 -10.46 -5.05 -6.36
C PRO A 38 -9.87 -5.94 -7.47
N ASN A 39 -8.63 -5.64 -7.89
CA ASN A 39 -7.92 -6.38 -8.92
C ASN A 39 -7.12 -7.57 -8.39
N ALA A 40 -6.97 -7.73 -7.06
CA ALA A 40 -6.16 -8.77 -6.42
C ALA A 40 -6.56 -10.21 -6.76
N TYR A 41 -7.85 -10.46 -6.98
CA TYR A 41 -8.37 -11.82 -7.11
C TYR A 41 -8.93 -12.14 -8.50
N LYS A 42 -9.14 -11.13 -9.33
CA LYS A 42 -9.90 -11.29 -10.59
C LYS A 42 -9.03 -11.29 -11.83
N VAL A 43 -7.79 -10.79 -11.73
CA VAL A 43 -6.95 -10.57 -12.90
C VAL A 43 -5.53 -11.05 -12.60
N PRO A 44 -4.94 -11.90 -13.46
CA PRO A 44 -3.52 -12.18 -13.40
C PRO A 44 -2.75 -10.86 -13.33
N TYR A 45 -1.86 -10.75 -12.35
CA TYR A 45 -1.05 -9.55 -12.15
C TYR A 45 -1.87 -8.24 -11.99
N LEU A 46 -3.05 -8.31 -11.37
CA LEU A 46 -3.95 -7.18 -11.08
C LEU A 46 -4.39 -6.36 -12.31
N GLY A 47 -4.21 -6.87 -13.53
CA GLY A 47 -4.78 -6.28 -14.75
C GLY A 47 -4.15 -4.97 -15.21
N ILE A 48 -2.97 -4.60 -14.70
CA ILE A 48 -2.25 -3.41 -15.17
C ILE A 48 -1.06 -3.87 -16.02
N ASP A 49 -1.28 -3.79 -17.33
CA ASP A 49 -0.31 -4.13 -18.35
C ASP A 49 -0.42 -3.11 -19.48
N GLY A 50 0.71 -2.73 -20.07
CA GLY A 50 0.75 -1.82 -21.21
C GLY A 50 1.44 -0.49 -20.94
N VAL A 51 1.17 0.48 -21.81
CA VAL A 51 1.88 1.77 -21.87
C VAL A 51 0.92 2.89 -21.50
N PHE A 52 1.40 3.80 -20.65
CA PHE A 52 0.66 4.98 -20.24
C PHE A 52 1.53 6.22 -20.42
N THR A 53 0.94 7.29 -20.92
CA THR A 53 1.64 8.57 -21.13
C THR A 53 1.08 9.61 -20.18
N LEU A 54 1.93 10.53 -19.75
CA LEU A 54 1.54 11.61 -18.85
C LEU A 54 0.46 12.46 -19.54
N ASP A 55 -0.59 12.79 -18.80
CA ASP A 55 -1.61 13.71 -19.27
C ASP A 55 -1.02 15.13 -19.34
N THR A 56 -0.71 15.57 -20.56
CA THR A 56 -0.13 16.89 -20.83
C THR A 56 -1.16 18.00 -20.96
N SER A 57 -2.45 17.68 -20.88
CA SER A 57 -3.51 18.70 -20.84
C SER A 57 -3.52 19.48 -19.51
N LEU A 58 -2.89 18.90 -18.47
CA LEU A 58 -2.71 19.53 -17.17
C LEU A 58 -1.34 20.21 -17.12
N GLU A 59 -1.32 21.54 -17.07
CA GLU A 59 -0.09 22.36 -17.10
C GLU A 59 0.92 21.95 -16.02
N GLN A 60 0.44 21.68 -14.81
CA GLN A 60 1.25 21.23 -13.68
C GLN A 60 1.94 19.89 -13.96
N SER A 61 1.24 18.95 -14.61
CA SER A 61 1.81 17.67 -15.02
C SER A 61 2.83 17.85 -16.15
N ALA A 62 2.46 18.64 -17.16
CA ALA A 62 3.26 18.87 -18.35
C ALA A 62 4.63 19.47 -18.02
N ASN A 63 4.66 20.46 -17.12
CA ASN A 63 5.85 21.26 -16.83
C ASN A 63 6.69 20.75 -15.66
N ASP A 64 6.22 19.78 -14.87
CA ASP A 64 7.02 19.22 -13.78
C ASP A 64 8.13 18.29 -14.35
N PRO A 65 9.42 18.65 -14.21
CA PRO A 65 10.53 17.86 -14.73
C PRO A 65 10.73 16.56 -13.95
N ARG A 66 10.14 16.46 -12.75
CA ARG A 66 10.16 15.23 -11.98
C ARG A 66 9.25 14.18 -12.60
N ASN A 67 8.32 14.50 -13.49
CA ASN A 67 7.37 13.52 -14.00
C ASN A 67 7.98 12.68 -15.14
N PRO A 68 8.03 11.33 -15.01
CA PRO A 68 8.16 10.46 -16.17
C PRO A 68 7.03 10.79 -17.15
N LYS A 69 7.38 10.99 -18.42
CA LYS A 69 6.40 11.31 -19.47
C LYS A 69 5.72 10.06 -20.00
N ARG A 70 6.35 8.90 -19.84
CA ARG A 70 5.79 7.60 -20.19
C ARG A 70 6.18 6.56 -19.15
N VAL A 71 5.26 5.65 -18.88
CA VAL A 71 5.48 4.46 -18.07
C VAL A 71 5.00 3.23 -18.82
N LYS A 72 5.75 2.13 -18.72
CA LYS A 72 5.36 0.81 -19.24
C LYS A 72 5.25 -0.14 -18.06
N PHE A 73 4.14 -0.84 -17.96
CA PHE A 73 3.94 -1.95 -17.05
C PHE A 73 3.95 -3.24 -17.85
N GLU A 74 4.69 -4.23 -17.36
CA GLU A 74 4.67 -5.58 -17.88
C GLU A 74 4.33 -6.54 -16.74
N LYS A 75 3.16 -7.17 -16.86
CA LYS A 75 2.59 -8.13 -15.90
C LYS A 75 2.63 -7.62 -14.47
N MET A 76 2.47 -6.30 -14.29
CA MET A 76 2.57 -5.60 -13.01
C MET A 76 3.74 -6.06 -12.11
N GLU A 77 4.81 -6.52 -12.74
CA GLU A 77 6.02 -7.03 -12.10
C GLU A 77 7.23 -6.22 -12.55
N PHE A 78 7.23 -5.76 -13.81
CA PHE A 78 8.32 -4.95 -14.37
C PHE A 78 7.80 -3.60 -14.81
N PHE A 79 8.36 -2.53 -14.24
CA PHE A 79 7.99 -1.16 -14.60
C PHE A 79 9.18 -0.47 -15.26
N SER A 80 8.91 0.26 -16.35
CA SER A 80 9.87 1.13 -17.01
C SER A 80 9.35 2.56 -17.05
N PHE A 81 10.25 3.52 -16.86
CA PHE A 81 9.96 4.95 -16.75
C PHE A 81 10.80 5.71 -17.78
N TYR A 82 10.19 6.65 -18.48
CA TYR A 82 10.84 7.39 -19.56
C TYR A 82 10.66 8.90 -19.41
N ALA A 83 11.69 9.64 -19.83
CA ALA A 83 11.71 11.10 -19.84
C ALA A 83 10.96 11.71 -21.03
N ASP A 84 10.61 10.89 -22.03
CA ASP A 84 9.93 11.28 -23.26
C ASP A 84 8.65 10.47 -23.48
N LEU A 85 7.76 10.97 -24.35
CA LEU A 85 6.47 10.32 -24.64
C LEU A 85 6.65 9.10 -25.54
N GLU A 86 7.68 9.13 -26.38
CA GLU A 86 8.04 8.11 -27.36
C GLU A 86 8.69 6.87 -26.72
N GLY A 87 9.23 7.02 -25.49
CA GLY A 87 9.91 5.94 -24.78
C GLY A 87 11.33 5.67 -25.28
N LYS A 88 12.01 6.67 -25.85
CA LYS A 88 13.40 6.55 -26.34
C LYS A 88 14.43 7.03 -25.32
N LYS A 89 14.00 7.70 -24.24
CA LYS A 89 14.88 8.23 -23.19
C LYS A 89 14.53 7.58 -21.85
N PRO A 90 15.07 6.38 -21.56
CA PRO A 90 14.79 5.72 -20.30
C PRO A 90 15.36 6.49 -19.11
N LEU A 91 14.55 6.61 -18.06
CA LEU A 91 14.97 7.01 -16.73
C LEU A 91 15.35 5.77 -15.91
N ALA A 92 14.58 4.70 -16.05
CA ALA A 92 14.85 3.37 -15.49
C ALA A 92 14.04 2.33 -16.27
N GLU A 93 14.58 1.13 -16.50
CA GLU A 93 13.91 0.11 -17.31
C GLU A 93 13.86 -1.24 -16.61
N ASN A 94 12.77 -1.96 -16.84
CA ASN A 94 12.57 -3.33 -16.37
C ASN A 94 12.83 -3.50 -14.86
N CYS A 95 12.51 -2.45 -14.10
CA CYS A 95 12.64 -2.46 -12.65
C CYS A 95 11.64 -3.47 -12.10
N ARG A 96 12.12 -4.49 -11.39
CA ARG A 96 11.28 -5.56 -10.86
C ARG A 96 10.70 -5.18 -9.51
N TYR A 97 9.39 -5.24 -9.38
CA TYR A 97 8.66 -4.91 -8.15
C TYR A 97 8.08 -6.14 -7.48
N ALA A 98 7.75 -5.98 -6.21
CA ALA A 98 6.91 -6.89 -5.48
C ALA A 98 5.69 -6.11 -4.96
N TYR A 99 4.51 -6.69 -5.14
CA TYR A 99 3.29 -6.17 -4.58
C TYR A 99 3.34 -6.25 -3.04
N ARG A 100 2.91 -5.18 -2.38
CA ARG A 100 2.92 -5.03 -0.91
C ARG A 100 1.53 -4.86 -0.32
N GLY A 101 0.49 -5.05 -1.13
CA GLY A 101 -0.90 -4.89 -0.72
C GLY A 101 -1.49 -3.57 -1.22
N ALA A 102 -2.58 -3.16 -0.58
CA ALA A 102 -3.33 -1.97 -0.95
C ALA A 102 -3.56 -1.07 0.27
N ALA A 103 -3.74 0.23 0.02
CA ALA A 103 -4.08 1.22 1.04
C ALA A 103 -5.29 2.07 0.59
N PRO A 104 -6.15 2.51 1.51
CA PRO A 104 -7.23 3.43 1.16
C PRO A 104 -6.64 4.80 0.82
N ASP A 105 -7.22 5.49 -0.16
CA ASP A 105 -6.92 6.91 -0.38
C ASP A 105 -7.54 7.74 0.76
N PRO A 106 -6.75 8.42 1.61
CA PRO A 106 -7.26 9.07 2.81
C PRO A 106 -8.14 10.29 2.51
N PHE A 107 -8.21 10.76 1.26
CA PHE A 107 -9.00 11.93 0.86
C PHE A 107 -10.34 11.55 0.23
N TYR A 108 -10.50 10.29 -0.21
CA TYR A 108 -11.69 9.85 -0.93
C TYR A 108 -12.30 8.57 -0.40
N TYR A 109 -11.52 7.68 0.23
CA TYR A 109 -12.01 6.43 0.76
C TYR A 109 -12.29 6.54 2.27
N PRO A 110 -13.38 5.94 2.77
CA PRO A 110 -14.48 5.33 2.01
C PRO A 110 -15.55 6.33 1.55
N GLU A 111 -15.57 7.55 2.09
CA GLU A 111 -16.75 8.42 2.10
C GLU A 111 -17.17 8.91 0.71
N ARG A 112 -16.19 9.12 -0.18
CA ARG A 112 -16.43 9.64 -1.54
C ARG A 112 -16.36 8.56 -2.60
N SER A 113 -15.54 7.53 -2.39
CA SER A 113 -15.39 6.42 -3.32
C SER A 113 -14.74 5.21 -2.66
N LEU A 114 -15.44 4.07 -2.73
CA LEU A 114 -14.92 2.77 -2.32
C LEU A 114 -13.86 2.21 -3.29
N SER A 115 -13.73 2.77 -4.49
CA SER A 115 -12.71 2.37 -5.47
C SER A 115 -11.46 3.24 -5.43
N SER A 116 -11.40 4.25 -4.56
CA SER A 116 -10.20 5.06 -4.34
C SER A 116 -9.20 4.32 -3.46
N ILE A 117 -8.55 3.32 -4.04
CA ILE A 117 -7.59 2.43 -3.39
C ILE A 117 -6.25 2.52 -4.13
N TRP A 118 -5.16 2.65 -3.38
CA TRP A 118 -3.79 2.62 -3.87
C TRP A 118 -3.22 1.21 -3.82
N ASP A 119 -2.73 0.69 -4.95
CA ASP A 119 -1.90 -0.51 -5.02
C ASP A 119 -0.45 -0.17 -4.73
N LEU A 120 0.20 -0.94 -3.86
CA LEU A 120 1.53 -0.64 -3.31
C LEU A 120 2.60 -1.57 -3.88
N PHE A 121 3.67 -0.98 -4.42
CA PHE A 121 4.79 -1.70 -5.03
C PHE A 121 6.11 -1.25 -4.45
N GLN A 122 6.94 -2.23 -4.10
CA GLN A 122 8.30 -1.98 -3.65
C GLN A 122 9.29 -2.66 -4.59
N LEU A 123 10.34 -1.93 -4.96
CA LEU A 123 11.43 -2.44 -5.77
C LEU A 123 12.06 -3.66 -5.10
N ARG A 124 12.31 -4.71 -5.87
CA ARG A 124 13.00 -5.90 -5.35
C ARG A 124 14.51 -5.62 -5.20
N PRO A 125 15.18 -6.27 -4.23
CA PRO A 125 16.63 -6.21 -4.11
C PRO A 125 17.34 -6.65 -5.40
N GLY A 126 18.50 -6.06 -5.67
CA GLY A 126 19.33 -6.41 -6.84
C GLY A 126 18.89 -5.78 -8.15
N ALA A 127 17.97 -4.80 -8.11
CA ALA A 127 17.64 -3.97 -9.27
C ALA A 127 18.77 -2.99 -9.61
N ASP A 128 18.76 -2.49 -10.86
CA ASP A 128 19.72 -1.49 -11.33
C ASP A 128 19.62 -0.19 -10.52
N ALA A 129 20.74 0.52 -10.39
CA ALA A 129 20.82 1.76 -9.62
C ALA A 129 19.84 2.85 -10.13
N SER A 130 19.54 2.85 -11.43
CA SER A 130 18.54 3.76 -12.03
C SER A 130 17.13 3.56 -11.46
N CYS A 131 16.79 2.34 -11.02
CA CYS A 131 15.52 2.01 -10.40
C CYS A 131 15.38 2.57 -8.97
N GLU A 132 16.47 2.93 -8.29
CA GLU A 132 16.42 3.35 -6.88
C GLU A 132 15.62 4.65 -6.68
N THR A 133 15.55 5.51 -7.71
CA THR A 133 14.68 6.71 -7.72
C THR A 133 13.20 6.34 -7.60
N PHE A 134 12.84 5.13 -8.00
CA PHE A 134 11.48 4.60 -8.04
C PHE A 134 11.30 3.45 -7.02
N THR A 135 12.05 3.45 -5.92
CA THR A 135 12.02 2.37 -4.91
C THR A 135 10.61 2.01 -4.44
N TYR A 136 9.77 3.02 -4.21
CA TYR A 136 8.36 2.85 -3.86
C TYR A 136 7.51 3.40 -4.99
N VAL A 137 6.54 2.62 -5.47
CA VAL A 137 5.56 3.04 -6.46
C VAL A 137 4.18 2.73 -5.91
N ILE A 138 3.27 3.69 -5.98
CA ILE A 138 1.86 3.44 -5.73
C ILE A 138 1.05 3.92 -6.92
N LEU A 139 -0.02 3.20 -7.23
CA LEU A 139 -0.91 3.59 -8.32
C LEU A 139 -2.35 3.30 -7.96
N ARG A 140 -3.26 3.97 -8.65
CA ARG A 140 -4.68 3.61 -8.68
C ARG A 140 -4.97 2.98 -10.03
N ALA A 141 -5.58 1.81 -10.04
CA ALA A 141 -5.93 1.13 -11.29
C ALA A 141 -6.66 2.08 -12.28
N PRO A 142 -6.46 1.90 -13.60
CA PRO A 142 -7.08 2.75 -14.60
C PRO A 142 -8.60 2.91 -14.39
N HIS A 143 -9.09 4.15 -14.41
CA HIS A 143 -10.48 4.49 -14.16
C HIS A 143 -10.89 5.79 -14.87
N GLY A 144 -12.18 6.14 -14.78
CA GLY A 144 -12.75 7.37 -15.31
C GLY A 144 -12.93 7.39 -16.83
N ASP A 145 -13.37 8.53 -17.35
CA ASP A 145 -13.58 8.79 -18.77
C ASP A 145 -12.99 10.18 -19.15
N PRO A 146 -11.96 10.26 -20.01
CA PRO A 146 -11.23 9.14 -20.60
C PRO A 146 -10.49 8.33 -19.52
N VAL A 147 -10.24 7.05 -19.82
CA VAL A 147 -9.55 6.14 -18.89
C VAL A 147 -8.13 6.65 -18.63
N HIS A 148 -7.82 6.76 -17.34
CA HIS A 148 -6.54 7.24 -16.87
C HIS A 148 -6.16 6.55 -15.56
N MET A 149 -4.88 6.63 -15.21
CA MET A 149 -4.32 6.10 -13.98
C MET A 149 -3.64 7.23 -13.21
N HIS A 150 -3.63 7.12 -11.89
CA HIS A 150 -2.84 7.98 -11.01
C HIS A 150 -1.66 7.19 -10.49
N LEU A 151 -0.47 7.78 -10.53
CA LEU A 151 0.75 7.15 -10.04
C LEU A 151 1.54 8.14 -9.18
N ARG A 152 2.16 7.62 -8.13
CA ARG A 152 3.13 8.31 -7.29
C ARG A 152 4.31 7.38 -7.05
N TYR A 153 5.48 7.95 -6.80
CA TYR A 153 6.66 7.16 -6.50
C TYR A 153 7.62 7.97 -5.64
N GLY A 154 8.55 7.25 -4.99
CA GLY A 154 9.59 7.82 -4.15
C GLY A 154 10.84 6.94 -4.14
N GLY A 155 11.97 7.56 -3.81
CA GLY A 155 13.25 6.88 -3.71
C GLY A 155 13.44 6.14 -2.38
N ARG A 156 14.66 5.70 -2.11
CA ARG A 156 15.01 4.91 -0.91
C ARG A 156 14.66 5.58 0.42
N ASN A 157 14.66 6.90 0.46
CA ASN A 157 14.35 7.69 1.65
C ASN A 157 12.86 8.00 1.80
N SER A 158 12.00 7.46 0.93
CA SER A 158 10.55 7.63 1.00
C SER A 158 9.87 6.48 1.74
N SER A 159 8.56 6.61 1.95
CA SER A 159 7.70 5.54 2.50
C SER A 159 6.34 5.48 1.81
N PHE A 160 5.64 4.33 1.90
CA PHE A 160 4.27 4.24 1.39
C PHE A 160 3.32 5.23 2.08
N GLN A 161 3.51 5.47 3.37
CA GLN A 161 2.70 6.41 4.14
C GLN A 161 2.84 7.85 3.60
N GLU A 162 4.07 8.28 3.28
CA GLU A 162 4.30 9.57 2.62
C GLU A 162 3.59 9.64 1.26
N LEU A 163 3.73 8.59 0.44
CA LEU A 163 3.12 8.58 -0.89
C LEU A 163 1.59 8.58 -0.84
N VAL A 164 0.97 7.86 0.10
CA VAL A 164 -0.50 7.79 0.25
C VAL A 164 -1.05 9.11 0.78
N ASN A 165 -0.38 9.73 1.76
CA ASN A 165 -0.82 10.97 2.39
C ASN A 165 -0.52 12.23 1.57
N TYR A 166 0.17 12.10 0.44
CA TYR A 166 0.35 13.21 -0.49
C TYR A 166 -1.03 13.65 -1.04
N PRO A 167 -1.37 14.95 -1.04
CA PRO A 167 -2.71 15.40 -1.40
C PRO A 167 -3.03 15.08 -2.87
N ALA A 168 -4.28 14.67 -3.16
CA ALA A 168 -4.77 14.29 -4.49
C ALA A 168 -4.18 15.04 -5.70
N PRO A 169 -4.12 16.40 -5.76
CA PRO A 169 -3.60 17.14 -6.92
C PRO A 169 -2.12 16.89 -7.23
N THR A 170 -1.37 16.24 -6.34
CA THR A 170 0.05 15.92 -6.54
C THR A 170 0.27 14.53 -7.14
N ALA A 171 -0.79 13.72 -7.29
CA ALA A 171 -0.69 12.47 -8.02
C ALA A 171 -0.46 12.75 -9.51
N LYS A 172 0.47 12.03 -10.12
CA LYS A 172 0.77 12.17 -11.55
C LYS A 172 -0.30 11.41 -12.32
N ARG A 173 -1.05 12.11 -13.17
CA ARG A 173 -2.10 11.52 -14.00
C ARG A 173 -1.51 11.04 -15.33
N TYR A 174 -1.71 9.77 -15.62
CA TYR A 174 -1.30 9.14 -16.86
C TYR A 174 -2.55 8.71 -17.64
N GLY A 175 -2.63 9.07 -18.92
CA GLY A 175 -3.64 8.52 -19.83
C GLY A 175 -3.30 7.08 -20.19
N ALA A 176 -4.32 6.21 -20.28
CA ALA A 176 -4.14 4.89 -20.84
C ALA A 176 -3.79 5.01 -22.32
N GLY A 177 -2.64 4.47 -22.72
CA GLY A 177 -2.34 4.26 -24.12
C GLY A 177 -3.18 3.10 -24.63
N PHE A 178 -4.38 3.40 -25.14
CA PHE A 178 -5.12 2.42 -25.91
C PHE A 178 -4.38 2.22 -27.24
N GLN A 179 -3.73 1.07 -27.37
CA GLN A 179 -3.27 0.55 -28.66
C GLN A 179 -4.16 -0.63 -29.04
#